data_AF-T1AF30-F1
#
_entry.id   AF-T1AF30-F1
#
_cell.length_a   1.000
_cell.length_b   1.000
_cell.length_c   1.000
_cell.angle_alpha   90.00
_cell.angle_beta   90.00
_cell.angle_gamma   90.00
#
_symmetry.space_group_name_H-M   'P 1'
#
loop_
_entity.id
_entity.type
_entity.pdbx_description
1 polymer ?
#
loop_
_entity_poly.entity_id
_entity_poly.type
_entity_poly.pdbx_seq_one_letter_code
_entity_poly.pdbx_strand_id
1 'polypeptide(L)'
;PYLAGADFGGVDAFFAPVAFRIQTYELPLAPVALEYARRLLELPAMRRWYEAALAEPWRDEVHDQEARAAGAVTQDLRRAGRNAQNA
;
A
#
# COMPACT_ATOMS: atom_id res chain seq x y z
N PRO A 1 -9.48 1.22 19.08
CA PRO A 1 -8.30 0.78 19.85
C PRO A 1 -7.18 0.37 18.88
N TYR A 2 -5.95 0.38 19.37
CA TYR A 2 -4.74 -0.09 18.70
C TYR A 2 -4.26 -1.41 19.33
N LEU A 3 -3.21 -2.04 18.77
CA LEU A 3 -2.79 -3.37 19.21
C LEU A 3 -2.28 -3.40 20.65
N ALA A 4 -1.65 -2.31 21.10
CA ALA A 4 -1.05 -2.21 22.43
C ALA A 4 -1.81 -1.28 23.39
N GLY A 5 -3.04 -0.84 23.05
CA GLY A 5 -3.83 0.00 23.93
C GLY A 5 -4.75 1.00 23.21
N ALA A 6 -5.08 2.09 23.90
CA ALA A 6 -5.95 3.13 23.38
C ALA A 6 -5.28 4.01 22.31
N ASP A 7 -3.96 4.21 22.44
CA ASP A 7 -3.16 5.10 21.62
C ASP A 7 -2.29 4.33 20.61
N PHE A 8 -1.98 5.00 19.49
CA PHE A 8 -1.11 4.47 18.46
C PHE A 8 0.31 4.31 19.02
N GLY A 9 0.92 3.14 18.79
CA GLY A 9 2.28 2.85 19.28
C GLY A 9 3.17 2.16 18.26
N GLY A 10 4.37 1.80 18.71
CA GLY A 10 5.36 1.12 17.86
C GLY A 10 4.84 -0.17 17.24
N VAL A 11 4.07 -0.97 18.00
CA VAL A 11 3.46 -2.22 17.50
C VAL A 11 2.60 -1.96 16.25
N ASP A 12 1.83 -0.88 16.26
CA ASP A 12 0.97 -0.49 15.13
C ASP A 12 1.78 -0.01 13.92
N ALA A 13 2.89 0.71 14.17
CA ALA A 13 3.80 1.14 13.11
C ALA A 13 4.41 -0.07 12.37
N PHE A 14 4.79 -1.12 13.11
CA PHE A 14 5.25 -2.38 12.50
C PHE A 14 4.15 -3.12 11.72
N PHE A 15 2.87 -2.85 12.02
CA PHE A 15 1.73 -3.43 11.31
C PHE A 15 1.27 -2.63 10.07
N ALA A 16 1.81 -1.43 9.84
CA ALA A 16 1.48 -0.62 8.67
C ALA A 16 1.65 -1.36 7.32
N PRO A 17 2.76 -2.10 7.06
CA PRO A 17 2.91 -2.87 5.81
C PRO A 17 1.91 -4.01 5.66
N VAL A 18 1.38 -4.54 6.77
CA VAL A 18 0.35 -5.59 6.77
C VAL A 18 -0.99 -4.99 6.36
N ALA A 19 -1.34 -3.83 6.91
CA ALA A 19 -2.57 -3.12 6.55
C ALA A 19 -2.66 -2.82 5.04
N PHE A 20 -1.55 -2.45 4.40
CA PHE A 20 -1.50 -2.26 2.94
C PHE A 20 -1.76 -3.56 2.16
N ARG A 21 -1.17 -4.70 2.57
CA ARG A 21 -1.37 -5.99 1.88
C ARG A 21 -2.81 -6.49 1.96
N ILE A 22 -3.50 -6.18 3.06
CA ILE A 22 -4.92 -6.51 3.23
C ILE A 22 -5.78 -5.87 2.13
N GLN A 23 -5.38 -4.72 1.56
CA GLN A 23 -6.14 -4.05 0.51
C GLN A 23 -6.19 -4.83 -0.81
N THR A 24 -5.17 -5.65 -1.11
CA THR A 24 -5.02 -6.28 -2.42
C THR A 24 -5.08 -7.80 -2.40
N TYR A 25 -4.80 -8.44 -1.25
CA TYR A 25 -4.74 -9.91 -1.16
C TYR A 25 -6.08 -10.57 -0.88
N GLU A 26 -7.15 -9.79 -0.69
CA GLU A 26 -8.53 -10.28 -0.46
C GLU A 26 -8.61 -11.35 0.66
N LEU A 27 -7.81 -11.16 1.71
CA LEU A 27 -7.68 -12.15 2.78
C LEU A 27 -8.99 -12.29 3.57
N PRO A 28 -9.45 -13.53 3.87
CA PRO A 28 -10.61 -13.74 4.74
C PRO A 28 -10.22 -13.42 6.19
N LEU A 29 -10.61 -12.26 6.67
CA LEU A 29 -10.29 -11.76 8.00
C LEU A 29 -11.55 -11.51 8.83
N ALA A 30 -11.41 -11.67 10.14
CA ALA A 30 -12.47 -11.30 11.07
C ALA A 30 -12.75 -9.78 10.98
N PRO A 31 -14.00 -9.33 11.17
CA PRO A 31 -14.37 -7.91 11.04
C PRO A 31 -13.50 -6.96 11.87
N VAL A 32 -13.14 -7.36 13.10
CA VAL A 32 -12.27 -6.55 14.00
C VAL A 32 -10.88 -6.30 13.41
N ALA A 33 -10.32 -7.27 12.68
CA ALA A 33 -9.02 -7.12 12.04
C ALA A 33 -9.09 -6.17 10.82
N LEU A 34 -10.18 -6.25 10.04
CA LEU A 34 -10.44 -5.33 8.93
C LEU A 34 -10.64 -3.88 9.43
N GLU A 35 -11.38 -3.70 10.52
CA GLU A 35 -11.56 -2.38 11.14
C GLU A 35 -10.24 -1.80 11.67
N TYR A 36 -9.37 -2.64 12.23
CA TYR A 36 -8.04 -2.23 12.65
C TYR A 36 -7.18 -1.80 11.46
N ALA A 37 -7.11 -2.62 10.40
CA ALA A 37 -6.37 -2.30 9.19
C ALA A 37 -6.88 -0.99 8.56
N ARG A 38 -8.20 -0.80 8.47
CA ARG A 38 -8.82 0.45 7.99
C ARG A 38 -8.38 1.65 8.84
N ARG A 39 -8.42 1.52 10.17
CA ARG A 39 -7.97 2.58 11.08
C ARG A 39 -6.52 2.98 10.84
N LEU A 40 -5.63 2.02 10.62
CA LEU A 40 -4.23 2.32 10.26
C LEU A 40 -4.16 3.10 8.94
N LEU A 41 -4.83 2.61 7.88
CA LEU A 41 -4.81 3.25 6.56
C LEU A 41 -5.43 4.66 6.55
N GLU A 42 -6.28 4.97 7.53
CA GLU A 42 -6.87 6.31 7.71
C GLU A 42 -5.93 7.32 8.38
N LEU A 43 -4.83 6.88 8.99
CA LEU A 43 -3.86 7.78 9.60
C LEU A 43 -3.27 8.76 8.58
N PRO A 44 -3.09 10.04 8.93
CA PRO A 44 -2.53 11.03 8.00
C PRO A 44 -1.15 10.63 7.43
N ALA A 45 -0.30 10.01 8.25
CA ALA A 45 1.01 9.53 7.81
C ALA A 45 0.89 8.38 6.80
N MET A 46 -0.04 7.46 7.00
CA MET A 46 -0.29 6.33 6.11
C MET A 46 -0.85 6.79 4.77
N ARG A 47 -1.81 7.73 4.77
CA ARG A 47 -2.31 8.36 3.55
C ARG A 47 -1.21 9.06 2.77
N ARG A 48 -0.36 9.86 3.45
CA ARG A 48 0.79 10.51 2.80
C ARG A 48 1.77 9.49 2.21
N TRP A 49 2.05 8.40 2.93
CA TRP A 49 2.93 7.35 2.44
C TRP A 49 2.36 6.67 1.20
N TYR A 50 1.08 6.31 1.21
CA TYR A 50 0.42 5.69 0.05
C TYR A 50 0.45 6.61 -1.18
N GLU A 51 0.11 7.89 -0.99
CA GLU A 51 0.14 8.89 -2.03
C GLU A 51 1.54 9.10 -2.63
N ALA A 52 2.57 9.08 -1.79
CA ALA A 52 3.96 9.17 -2.22
C ALA A 52 4.40 7.92 -3.00
N ALA A 53 4.01 6.72 -2.54
CA ALA A 53 4.32 5.46 -3.22
C ALA A 53 3.68 5.40 -4.62
N LEU A 54 2.42 5.84 -4.77
CA LEU A 54 1.78 5.93 -6.08
C LEU A 54 2.46 6.96 -6.99
N ALA A 55 3.04 8.01 -6.42
CA ALA A 55 3.77 9.05 -7.17
C ALA A 55 5.25 8.73 -7.41
N GLU A 56 5.77 7.62 -6.87
CA GLU A 56 7.19 7.30 -6.93
C GLU A 56 7.62 7.03 -8.39
N PRO A 57 8.60 7.81 -8.92
CA PRO A 57 9.03 7.68 -10.31
C PRO A 57 10.07 6.57 -10.49
N TRP A 58 10.76 6.16 -9.43
CA TRP A 58 11.73 5.08 -9.51
C TRP A 58 11.04 3.75 -9.83
N ARG A 59 11.68 2.95 -10.68
CA ARG A 59 11.21 1.66 -11.16
C ARG A 59 12.35 0.66 -11.10
N ASP A 60 12.02 -0.56 -10.70
CA ASP A 60 12.92 -1.70 -10.82
C ASP A 60 12.50 -2.51 -12.05
N GLU A 61 12.99 -2.08 -13.21
CA GLU A 61 12.54 -2.61 -14.51
C GLU A 61 12.77 -4.12 -14.65
N VAL A 62 13.82 -4.67 -14.02
CA VAL A 62 14.10 -6.11 -14.06
C VAL A 62 12.99 -6.89 -13.36
N HIS A 63 12.61 -6.50 -12.15
CA HIS A 63 11.54 -7.17 -11.42
C HIS A 63 10.14 -6.87 -12.00
N ASP A 64 9.93 -5.66 -12.55
CA ASP A 64 8.68 -5.32 -13.26
C ASP A 64 8.46 -6.22 -14.49
N GLN A 65 9.54 -6.62 -15.18
CA GLN A 65 9.47 -7.54 -16.32
C GLN A 65 9.12 -8.97 -15.88
N GLU A 66 9.65 -9.45 -14.76
CA GLU A 66 9.30 -10.76 -14.20
C GLU A 66 7.79 -10.86 -13.92
N ALA A 67 7.20 -9.81 -13.33
CA ALA A 67 5.77 -9.76 -13.07
C ALA A 67 4.92 -9.82 -14.35
N ARG A 68 5.33 -9.13 -15.41
CA ARG A 68 4.65 -9.15 -16.72
C ARG A 68 4.82 -10.48 -17.46
N ALA A 69 5.94 -11.16 -17.26
CA ALA A 69 6.18 -12.48 -17.83
C ALA A 69 5.34 -13.57 -17.13
N ALA A 70 5.13 -13.43 -15.81
CA ALA A 70 4.36 -14.38 -15.01
C ALA A 70 2.83 -14.24 -15.14
N GLY A 71 2.33 -13.10 -15.62
CA GLY A 71 0.90 -12.88 -15.77
C GLY A 71 0.51 -11.53 -16.37
N ALA A 72 -0.79 -11.32 -16.50
CA ALA A 72 -1.34 -10.05 -16.98
C ALA A 72 -1.55 -9.06 -15.82
N VAL A 73 -1.14 -7.81 -16.01
CA VAL A 73 -1.45 -6.72 -15.08
C VAL A 73 -2.94 -6.38 -15.19
N THR A 74 -3.69 -6.58 -14.11
CA THR A 74 -5.13 -6.26 -14.06
C THR A 74 -5.39 -4.79 -13.70
N GLN A 75 -4.46 -4.16 -12.98
CA GLN A 75 -4.54 -2.76 -12.59
C GLN A 75 -3.14 -2.17 -12.32
N ASP A 76 -2.87 -0.99 -12.87
CA ASP A 76 -1.69 -0.19 -12.55
C ASP A 76 -2.15 1.14 -11.91
N LEU A 77 -1.93 1.28 -10.61
CA LEU A 77 -2.35 2.46 -9.84
C LEU A 77 -1.29 3.57 -9.79
N ARG A 78 -0.10 3.32 -10.37
CA ARG A 78 1.02 4.25 -10.33
C ARG A 78 0.66 5.51 -11.12
N ARG A 79 1.02 6.68 -10.59
CA ARG A 79 0.86 7.94 -11.29
C ARG A 79 1.93 8.06 -12.35
N ALA A 80 1.53 8.40 -13.57
CA ALA A 80 2.48 8.71 -14.63
C ALA A 80 3.34 9.91 -14.18
N GLY A 81 4.67 9.74 -14.20
CA GLY A 81 5.58 10.85 -14.01
C GLY A 81 5.30 11.90 -15.08
N ARG A 82 5.13 13.17 -14.68
CA ARG A 82 5.17 14.28 -15.64
C ARG A 82 6.54 14.25 -16.30
N ASN A 83 6.62 13.73 -17.53
CA ASN A 83 7.61 13.98 -18.59
C ASN A 83 7.83 12.73 -19.48
N ALA A 84 6.84 12.43 -20.32
CA ALA A 84 7.03 11.75 -21.61
C ALA A 84 6.13 12.40 -22.70
N GLN A 85 5.85 13.69 -22.53
CA GLN A 85 5.13 14.55 -23.47
C GLN A 85 6.02 15.77 -23.71
N ASN A 86 7.07 15.56 -24.48
CA ASN A 86 7.73 16.55 -25.32
C ASN A 86 8.51 15.70 -26.33
N ALA A 87 7.72 15.12 -27.24
CA ALA A 87 8.17 14.63 -28.53
C ALA A 87 8.41 15.83 -29.46
#